data_AF-A0A2J6HWH9-F1
#
_entry.id   AF-A0A2J6HWH9-F1
#
_cell.length_a   1.000
_cell.length_b   1.000
_cell.length_c   1.000
_cell.angle_alpha   90.00
_cell.angle_beta   90.00
_cell.angle_gamma   90.00
#
_symmetry.space_group_name_H-M   'P 1'
#
loop_
_entity.id
_entity.type
_entity.pdbx_description
1 polymer ?
#
loop_
_entity_poly.entity_id
_entity_poly.type
_entity_poly.pdbx_seq_one_letter_code
_entity_poly.pdbx_strand_id
1 'polypeptide(L)' 'MQPDNIHKLLGIRNLTDSTYVLEIERRGMEFEAGQHILLGDANSLDKREYSIYSGTKDKNLEV' A
#
# COMPACT_ATOMS: atom_id res chain seq x y z
N MET A 1 10.44 -18.29 -8.49
CA MET A 1 10.37 -17.74 -7.12
C MET A 1 9.78 -16.36 -7.23
N GLN A 2 8.57 -16.13 -6.71
CA GLN A 2 8.12 -14.74 -6.56
C GLN A 2 9.06 -14.08 -5.54
N PRO A 3 9.63 -12.90 -5.85
CA PRO A 3 10.35 -12.15 -4.85
C PRO A 3 9.35 -11.78 -3.74
N ASP A 4 9.80 -11.75 -2.50
CA ASP A 4 9.07 -11.29 -1.32
C ASP A 4 7.88 -10.31 -1.59
N ASN A 5 6.76 -10.48 -0.89
CA ASN A 5 5.63 -9.52 -0.95
C ASN A 5 5.90 -8.25 -0.11
N ILE A 6 7.16 -7.82 -0.04
CA ILE A 6 7.61 -6.68 0.74
C ILE A 6 7.64 -5.47 -0.18
N HIS A 7 6.86 -4.44 0.17
CA HIS A 7 6.83 -3.18 -0.55
C HIS A 7 7.51 -2.12 0.31
N LYS A 8 8.43 -1.36 -0.28
CA LYS A 8 9.12 -0.29 0.45
C LYS A 8 8.16 0.87 0.71
N LEU A 9 8.15 1.37 1.95
CA LEU A 9 7.51 2.64 2.29
C LEU A 9 8.33 3.80 1.69
N LEU A 10 7.69 4.59 0.83
CA LEU A 10 8.30 5.72 0.14
C LEU A 10 8.03 7.04 0.88
N GLY A 11 6.85 7.17 1.48
CA GLY A 11 6.46 8.38 2.20
C GLY A 11 5.25 8.19 3.11
N ILE A 12 5.10 9.11 4.06
CA ILE A 12 3.92 9.22 4.92
C ILE A 12 3.42 10.66 4.82
N ARG A 13 2.15 10.83 4.46
CA ARG A 13 1.48 12.13 4.39
C ARG A 13 0.43 12.21 5.48
N ASN A 14 0.72 12.96 6.54
CA ASN A 14 -0.23 13.20 7.62
C ASN A 14 -1.33 14.17 7.15
N LEU A 15 -2.59 13.79 7.34
CA LEU A 15 -3.76 14.62 7.04
C LEU A 15 -4.27 15.34 8.29
N THR A 16 -4.26 14.64 9.42
CA THR A 16 -4.63 15.11 10.75
C THR A 16 -3.72 14.45 11.79
N ASP A 17 -3.92 14.76 13.07
CA ASP A 17 -3.17 14.13 14.17
C ASP A 17 -3.36 12.61 14.28
N SER A 18 -4.41 12.06 13.66
CA SER A 18 -4.76 10.63 13.74
C SER A 18 -5.02 9.98 12.39
N THR A 19 -4.71 10.65 11.28
CA THR A 19 -4.98 10.14 9.94
C THR A 19 -3.81 10.47 9.02
N TYR A 20 -3.34 9.46 8.30
CA TYR A 20 -2.23 9.58 7.36
C TYR A 20 -2.52 8.73 6.12
N VAL A 21 -1.81 9.02 5.04
CA VAL A 21 -1.73 8.21 3.82
C VAL A 21 -0.31 7.69 3.69
N LEU A 22 -0.18 6.40 3.38
CA LEU A 22 1.10 5.76 3.10
C LEU A 22 1.32 5.70 1.59
N GLU A 23 2.45 6.18 1.14
CA GLU A 23 2.91 5.97 -0.24
C GLU A 23 3.89 4.80 -0.25
N ILE A 24 3.54 3.71 -0.93
CA ILE A 24 4.34 2.48 -0.99
C ILE A 24 4.70 2.12 -2.42
N GLU A 25 5.84 1.44 -2.58
CA GLU A 25 6.33 1.01 -3.88
C GLU A 25 5.36 0.05 -4.56
N ARG A 26 5.00 0.28 -5.82
CA ARG A 26 4.03 -0.55 -6.54
C ARG A 26 4.55 -1.92 -6.97
N ARG A 27 5.85 -2.03 -7.30
CA ARG A 27 6.51 -3.26 -7.81
C ARG A 27 5.74 -4.01 -8.92
N GLY A 28 5.03 -3.27 -9.78
CA GLY A 28 4.25 -3.86 -10.86
C GLY A 28 2.94 -4.54 -10.41
N MET A 29 2.48 -4.31 -9.18
CA MET A 29 1.17 -4.78 -8.73
C MET A 29 0.06 -4.20 -9.61
N GLU A 30 -0.74 -5.08 -10.19
CA GLU A 30 -1.94 -4.73 -10.94
C GLU A 30 -3.15 -4.87 -10.03
N PHE A 31 -4.09 -3.94 -10.17
CA PHE A 31 -5.36 -3.95 -9.44
C PHE A 31 -6.42 -3.24 -10.28
N GLU A 32 -7.68 -3.53 -9.99
CA GLU A 32 -8.85 -2.84 -10.51
C GLU A 32 -9.30 -1.76 -9.53
N ALA A 33 -9.74 -0.62 -10.05
CA ALA A 33 -10.18 0.49 -9.19
C ALA A 33 -11.34 0.05 -8.28
N GLY A 34 -11.24 0.37 -6.99
CA GLY A 34 -12.20 -0.05 -5.95
C GLY A 34 -11.81 -1.32 -5.19
N GLN A 35 -10.71 -1.99 -5.56
CA GLN A 35 -10.16 -3.11 -4.79
C GLN A 35 -9.44 -2.66 -3.50
N HIS A 36 -9.22 -3.63 -2.61
CA HIS A 36 -8.47 -3.49 -1.37
C HIS A 36 -7.27 -4.46 -1.35
N ILE A 37 -6.29 -4.17 -0.49
CA ILE A 37 -5.14 -5.03 -0.22
C ILE A 37 -5.04 -5.37 1.26
N LEU A 38 -4.38 -6.49 1.56
CA LEU A 38 -3.98 -6.83 2.92
C LEU A 38 -2.59 -6.27 3.19
N LEU A 39 -2.49 -5.23 4.02
CA LEU A 39 -1.25 -4.61 4.44
C LEU A 39 -0.94 -4.95 5.90
N GLY A 40 0.34 -5.19 6.19
CA GLY A 40 0.86 -5.42 7.54
C GLY A 40 2.36 -5.14 7.58
N ASP A 41 2.93 -5.12 8.78
CA ASP A 41 4.38 -5.02 8.96
C ASP A 41 5.08 -6.26 8.36
N ALA A 42 6.23 -6.07 7.72
CA ALA A 42 6.94 -7.15 7.05
C ALA A 42 7.39 -8.28 8.00
N ASN A 43 7.54 -8.00 9.29
CA ASN A 43 7.92 -8.95 10.32
C ASN A 43 6.71 -9.47 11.13
N SER A 44 5.49 -9.03 10.82
CA SER A 44 4.27 -9.44 11.52
C SER A 44 3.37 -10.31 10.66
N LEU A 45 2.65 -11.22 11.31
CA LEU A 45 1.56 -11.97 10.68
C LEU A 45 0.25 -11.17 10.66
N ASP A 46 0.17 -10.09 11.44
CA ASP A 46 -0.99 -9.22 11.47
C ASP A 46 -1.09 -8.39 10.20
N LYS A 47 -2.14 -8.65 9.43
CA LYS A 47 -2.53 -7.85 8.27
C LYS A 47 -3.93 -7.29 8.48
N ARG A 48 -4.18 -6.12 7.90
CA ARG A 48 -5.49 -5.48 7.85
C ARG A 48 -5.80 -5.09 6.41
N GLU A 49 -7.08 -5.02 6.12
CA GLU A 49 -7.58 -4.65 4.81
C GLU A 49 -7.58 -3.13 4.65
N TYR A 50 -7.00 -2.64 3.56
CA TYR A 50 -6.98 -1.22 3.19
C TYR A 50 -7.42 -1.05 1.75
N SER A 51 -8.26 -0.05 1.51
CA SER A 51 -8.64 0.33 0.15
C SER A 51 -7.48 1.04 -0.55
N ILE A 52 -7.34 0.80 -1.86
CA ILE A 52 -6.32 1.49 -2.66
C ILE A 52 -6.86 2.87 -3.06
N TYR A 53 -6.14 3.94 -2.71
CA TYR A 53 -6.51 5.31 -3.04
C TYR A 53 -5.87 5.81 -4.34
N SER A 54 -4.75 5.20 -4.76
CA SER A 54 -4.07 5.52 -6.02
C SER A 54 -4.80 4.95 -7.24
N GLY A 55 -4.61 5.58 -8.39
CA GLY A 55 -5.10 5.10 -9.69
C GLY A 55 -4.34 3.89 -10.24
N THR A 56 -4.96 3.16 -11.16
CA THR A 56 -4.38 1.96 -11.77
C THR A 56 -3.12 2.23 -12.61
N LYS A 57 -2.90 3.49 -13.02
CA LYS A 57 -1.73 3.94 -13.78
C LYS A 57 -0.71 4.72 -12.95
N ASP A 58 -0.99 4.90 -11.66
CA ASP A 58 -0.08 5.64 -10.78
C ASP A 58 1.16 4.80 -10.46
N LYS A 59 2.30 5.48 -10.37
CA LYS A 59 3.61 4.86 -10.18
C LYS A 59 3.74 4.16 -8.82
N ASN A 60 3.11 4.73 -7.81
CA ASN A 60 3.15 4.29 -6.42
C ASN A 60 1.73 3.93 -5.95
N LEU A 61 1.62 3.12 -4.92
CA LEU A 61 0.35 2.78 -4.28
C LEU A 61 0.12 3.71 -3.09
N GLU A 62 -1.11 4.17 -2.92
CA GLU A 62 -1.56 4.92 -1.74
C GLU A 62 -2.63 4.14 -0.98
N VAL A 63 -2.50 4.10 0.34
CA VAL A 63 -3.46 3.52 1.31
C VAL A 63 -3.52 4.32 2.61
#